data_AF-A0AAV1Z5C4-F1
#
_entry.id   AF-A0AAV1Z5C4-F1
#
_cell.length_a   1.000
_cell.length_b   1.000
_cell.length_c   1.000
_cell.angle_alpha   90.00
_cell.angle_beta   90.00
_cell.angle_gamma   90.00
#
_symmetry.space_group_name_H-M   'P 1'
#
loop_
_entity.id
_entity.type
_entity.pdbx_description
1 polymer ?
#
loop_
_entity_poly.entity_id
_entity_poly.type
_entity_poly.pdbx_seq_one_letter_code
_entity_poly.pdbx_strand_id
1 'polypeptide(L)'
;MVTTSFSEQDICRLPQETGNCAEFRERWFFDYDNGECHRFMFSGCNGNENNFASFVECEKRCSKESVPEEPTELQFKTGKILS
;
A
#
# COMPACT_ATOMS: atom_id res chain seq x y z
N MET A 1 -18.67 -21.52 7.95
CA MET A 1 -18.64 -20.18 7.34
C MET A 1 -17.18 -19.87 7.08
N VAL A 2 -16.74 -19.96 5.83
CA VAL A 2 -15.35 -19.66 5.48
C VAL A 2 -15.20 -18.15 5.52
N THR A 3 -14.76 -17.59 6.64
CA THR A 3 -14.36 -16.19 6.74
C THR A 3 -12.94 -16.09 6.20
N THR A 4 -12.76 -16.35 4.91
CA THR A 4 -11.55 -15.88 4.23
C THR A 4 -11.66 -14.37 4.22
N SER A 5 -11.02 -13.74 5.22
CA SER A 5 -10.51 -12.37 5.11
C SER A 5 -9.90 -12.28 3.72
N PHE A 6 -10.62 -11.67 2.80
CA PHE A 6 -10.19 -11.54 1.42
C PHE A 6 -8.82 -10.86 1.47
N SER A 7 -7.79 -11.59 1.06
CA SER A 7 -6.65 -10.97 0.41
C SER A 7 -7.16 -10.35 -0.89
N GLU A 8 -7.98 -9.30 -0.79
CA GLU A 8 -8.19 -8.33 -1.86
C GLU A 8 -6.80 -8.10 -2.44
N GLN A 9 -6.65 -8.34 -3.75
CA GLN A 9 -5.35 -8.33 -4.41
C GLN A 9 -4.55 -7.15 -3.86
N ASP A 10 -3.42 -7.44 -3.21
CA ASP A 10 -2.62 -6.40 -2.56
C ASP A 10 -2.44 -5.28 -3.59
N ILE A 11 -2.94 -4.07 -3.28
CA ILE A 11 -2.94 -2.93 -4.21
C ILE A 11 -1.54 -2.74 -4.80
N CYS A 12 -0.52 -3.00 -3.99
CA CYS A 12 0.89 -2.92 -4.34
C CYS A 12 1.35 -3.98 -5.36
N ARG A 13 0.53 -4.97 -5.69
CA ARG A 13 0.79 -6.01 -6.71
C ARG A 13 -0.02 -5.82 -7.98
N LEU A 14 -0.93 -4.85 -8.02
CA LEU A 14 -1.66 -4.53 -9.25
C LEU A 14 -0.71 -3.87 -10.25
N PRO A 15 -0.86 -4.11 -11.57
CA PRO A 15 -0.09 -3.38 -12.57
C PRO A 15 -0.51 -1.91 -12.60
N GLN A 16 0.32 -1.02 -13.13
CA GLN A 16 -0.11 0.34 -13.45
C GLN A 16 -1.14 0.34 -14.60
N GLU A 17 -2.24 1.09 -14.43
CA GLU A 17 -3.27 1.24 -15.45
C GLU A 17 -3.44 2.71 -15.86
N THR A 18 -3.01 3.03 -17.08
CA THR A 18 -3.18 4.37 -17.65
C THR A 18 -4.65 4.73 -17.86
N GLY A 19 -5.51 3.76 -18.19
CA GLY A 19 -6.88 4.02 -18.63
C GLY A 19 -6.97 4.63 -20.04
N ASN A 20 -8.16 5.10 -20.41
CA ASN A 20 -8.49 5.50 -21.79
C ASN A 20 -9.20 6.87 -21.91
N CYS A 21 -9.00 7.77 -20.95
CA CYS A 21 -9.45 9.15 -21.03
C CYS A 21 -8.37 10.07 -21.67
N ALA A 22 -8.53 11.40 -21.57
CA ALA A 22 -7.63 12.38 -22.18
C ALA A 22 -7.07 13.41 -21.17
N GLU A 23 -7.24 13.18 -19.88
CA GLU A 23 -6.80 14.06 -18.79
C GLU A 23 -5.52 13.53 -18.14
N PHE A 24 -4.43 13.55 -18.93
CA PHE A 24 -3.17 12.97 -18.52
C PHE A 24 -2.54 13.72 -17.33
N ARG A 25 -2.21 12.97 -16.27
CA ARG A 25 -1.49 13.45 -15.10
C ARG A 25 -0.47 12.44 -14.61
N GLU A 26 0.66 12.95 -14.11
CA GLU A 26 1.67 12.14 -13.44
C GLU A 26 1.10 11.57 -12.13
N ARG A 27 1.31 10.27 -11.92
CA ARG A 27 0.94 9.50 -10.74
C ARG A 27 2.06 8.52 -10.40
N TRP A 28 1.96 7.86 -9.27
CA TRP A 28 2.92 6.88 -8.80
C TRP A 28 2.27 5.51 -8.66
N PHE A 29 2.99 4.45 -9.01
CA PHE A 29 2.59 3.07 -8.77
C PHE A 29 3.76 2.33 -8.11
N PHE A 30 3.47 1.33 -7.30
CA PHE A 30 4.48 0.43 -6.76
C PHE A 30 4.81 -0.65 -7.77
N ASP A 31 6.06 -0.70 -8.20
CA ASP A 31 6.59 -1.80 -9.00
C ASP A 31 6.99 -2.93 -8.06
N TYR A 32 6.13 -3.95 -8.00
CA TYR A 32 6.32 -5.07 -7.10
C TYR A 32 7.59 -5.89 -7.40
N ASP A 33 8.00 -5.94 -8.66
CA ASP A 33 9.15 -6.74 -9.09
C ASP A 33 10.47 -6.08 -8.66
N ASN A 34 10.53 -4.75 -8.72
CA ASN A 34 11.69 -3.97 -8.27
C ASN A 34 11.61 -3.54 -6.79
N GLY A 35 10.41 -3.57 -6.21
CA GLY A 35 10.17 -3.20 -4.82
C GLY A 35 10.24 -1.70 -4.55
N GLU A 36 9.97 -0.86 -5.55
CA GLU A 36 10.07 0.60 -5.47
C GLU A 36 8.91 1.31 -6.19
N CYS A 37 8.60 2.54 -5.79
CA CYS A 37 7.60 3.36 -6.45
C CYS A 37 8.14 4.10 -7.69
N HIS A 38 7.48 3.91 -8.84
CA HIS A 38 7.79 4.61 -10.10
C HIS A 38 6.65 5.53 -10.55
N ARG A 39 6.99 6.50 -11.39
CA ARG A 39 6.01 7.41 -12.01
C ARG A 39 5.38 6.77 -13.24
N PHE A 40 4.11 7.07 -13.49
CA PHE A 40 3.43 6.76 -14.74
C PHE A 40 2.41 7.85 -15.09
N MET A 41 1.92 7.84 -16.33
CA MET A 41 0.86 8.74 -16.79
C MET A 41 -0.50 8.07 -16.67
N PHE A 42 -1.37 8.66 -15.88
CA PHE A 42 -2.77 8.27 -15.73
C PHE A 42 -3.65 9.18 -16.58
N SER A 43 -4.54 8.60 -17.39
CA SER A 43 -5.40 9.31 -18.35
C SER A 43 -6.61 10.03 -17.72
N GLY A 44 -6.81 9.87 -16.41
CA GLY A 44 -7.88 10.53 -15.65
C GLY A 44 -9.07 9.63 -15.30
N CYS A 45 -9.21 8.46 -15.92
CA CYS A 45 -10.28 7.49 -15.61
C CYS A 45 -9.82 6.04 -15.85
N ASN A 46 -10.62 5.07 -15.39
CA ASN A 46 -10.46 3.64 -15.70
C ASN A 46 -9.04 3.10 -15.43
N GLY A 47 -8.45 3.51 -14.31
CA GLY A 47 -7.27 2.86 -13.75
C GLY A 47 -7.64 2.14 -12.46
N ASN A 48 -6.66 1.46 -11.87
CA ASN A 48 -6.83 0.75 -10.60
C ASN A 48 -6.20 1.52 -9.42
N GLU A 49 -6.19 0.88 -8.25
CA GLU A 49 -5.79 1.44 -6.97
C GLU A 49 -4.27 1.58 -6.80
N ASN A 50 -3.43 0.95 -7.65
CA ASN A 50 -1.98 1.18 -7.66
C ASN A 50 -1.65 2.50 -8.35
N ASN A 51 -2.18 3.59 -7.79
CA ASN A 51 -2.23 4.90 -8.41
C ASN A 51 -2.29 6.00 -7.34
N PHE A 52 -1.10 6.42 -6.91
CA PHE A 52 -0.90 7.37 -5.82
C PHE A 52 -0.58 8.77 -6.35
N ALA A 53 -0.92 9.80 -5.58
CA ALA A 53 -0.68 11.19 -5.96
C ALA A 53 0.78 11.62 -5.74
N SER A 54 1.53 10.89 -4.92
CA SER A 54 2.93 11.19 -4.60
C SER A 54 3.74 9.94 -4.33
N PHE A 55 5.07 10.05 -4.47
CA PHE A 55 6.03 9.02 -4.09
C PHE A 55 5.85 8.58 -2.62
N VAL A 56 5.72 9.54 -1.71
CA VAL A 56 5.59 9.30 -0.26
C VAL A 56 4.35 8.46 0.06
N GLU A 57 3.23 8.74 -0.61
CA GLU A 57 1.98 7.98 -0.43
C GLU A 57 2.15 6.53 -0.90
N CYS A 58 2.78 6.34 -2.07
CA CYS A 58 3.06 5.03 -2.64
C CYS A 58 3.99 4.21 -1.71
N GLU A 59 5.13 4.79 -1.31
CA GLU A 59 6.10 4.14 -0.44
C GLU A 59 5.46 3.77 0.90
N LYS A 60 4.81 4.72 1.57
CA LYS A 60 4.13 4.45 2.84
C LYS A 60 3.10 3.32 2.77
N ARG A 61 2.46 3.14 1.61
CA ARG A 61 1.43 2.11 1.41
C ARG A 61 2.02 0.75 1.05
N CYS A 62 3.15 0.72 0.35
CA CYS A 62 3.61 -0.46 -0.38
C CYS A 62 5.05 -0.90 -0.14
N SER A 63 5.95 0.00 0.24
CA SER A 63 7.31 -0.41 0.56
C SER A 63 7.31 -1.16 1.90
N LYS A 64 7.97 -2.31 1.89
CA LYS A 64 8.09 -3.22 3.04
C LYS A 64 9.19 -2.78 3.99
N GLU A 65 9.68 -1.54 3.88
CA GLU A 65 10.66 -1.04 4.84
C GLU A 65 10.00 -1.10 6.22
N SER A 66 10.50 -2.05 7.00
CA SER A 66 10.01 -2.45 8.29
C SER A 66 9.70 -1.23 9.13
N VAL A 67 8.43 -0.87 9.25
CA VAL A 67 7.96 -0.38 10.54
C VAL A 67 8.14 -1.61 11.43
N PRO A 68 9.10 -1.65 12.38
CA PRO A 68 8.92 -2.57 13.49
C PRO A 68 7.52 -2.21 13.99
N GLU A 69 6.58 -3.15 13.97
CA GLU A 69 5.23 -2.93 14.49
C GLU A 69 5.39 -2.11 15.78
N GLU A 70 5.03 -0.82 15.75
CA GLU A 70 5.15 0.01 16.93
C GLU A 70 4.37 -0.75 18.01
N PRO A 71 5.04 -1.03 19.15
CA PRO A 71 4.60 -2.06 20.07
C PRO A 71 3.18 -1.72 20.48
N THR A 72 2.29 -2.70 20.39
CA THR A 72 0.95 -2.65 20.95
C THR A 72 0.98 -1.96 22.31
N GLU A 73 0.65 -0.67 22.36
CA GLU A 73 0.43 0.08 23.59
C GLU A 73 -0.92 -0.38 24.13
N LEU A 74 -0.89 -1.53 24.82
CA LEU A 74 -1.61 -1.82 26.05
C LEU A 74 -1.18 -3.19 26.60
N GLN A 75 0.06 -3.28 27.09
CA GLN A 75 0.35 -4.12 28.26
C GLN A 75 1.13 -3.32 29.30
N PHE A 76 0.50 -2.28 29.84
CA PHE A 76 0.72 -1.94 31.24
C PHE A 76 0.18 -3.08 32.12
N LYS A 77 0.88 -4.22 32.19
CA LYS A 77 0.77 -5.17 33.29
C LYS A 77 1.97 -4.97 34.20
N THR A 78 1.97 -3.87 34.94
CA THR A 78 2.86 -3.75 36.09
C THR A 78 2.46 -4.78 37.13
N GLY A 79 3.31 -5.80 37.27
CA GLY A 79 3.56 -6.48 38.54
C GLY A 79 2.51 -7.47 39.04
N LYS A 80 2.52 -8.69 38.49
CA LYS A 80 2.21 -9.88 39.30
C LYS A 80 3.53 -10.47 39.77
N ILE A 81 3.96 -10.09 40.98
CA ILE A 81 4.97 -10.86 41.72
C ILE A 81 4.31 -12.20 42.05
N LEU A 82 4.92 -13.27 41.55
CA LEU A 82 4.68 -14.64 42.00
C LEU A 82 5.07 -14.74 43.49
N SER A 83 4.26 -15.49 44.24
CA SER A 83 4.38 -15.98 45.62
C SER A 83 5.57 -15.53 46.48
#